data_AF-A0A7D7ZJZ3-F1
#
_entry.id   AF-A0A7D7ZJZ3-F1
#
_cell.length_a   1.000
_cell.length_b   1.000
_cell.length_c   1.000
_cell.angle_alpha   90.00
_cell.angle_beta   90.00
_cell.angle_gamma   90.00
#
_symmetry.space_group_name_H-M   'P 1'
#
loop_
_entity.id
_entity.type
_entity.pdbx_description
1 polymer ?
#
loop_
_entity_poly.entity_id
_entity_poly.type
_entity_poly.pdbx_seq_one_letter_code
_entity_poly.pdbx_strand_id
1 'polypeptide(L)'
;MLKGMLNDKQNTVFKWLMKKELSIFAELYKGAVFLLKNKTSGYVSFVSHAGRELMNGLPSELGGIQRSQVQYSQLSDKILEKWESHFKPLELPLKDKEHSVPYEVLLPIKKLLKQHHAGRLRAENKSDLFFSELLDYSFKDEIPENFLRPWREAKKFFNSNVHAHKGRLNPDSSDYVENHFRQLDDLLYVVASRESERFGEIDEILRKTNG
;
A
#
# COMPACT_ATOMS: atom_id res chain seq x y z
N MET A 1 -5.66 -17.57 -24.50
CA MET A 1 -4.51 -17.13 -25.33
C MET A 1 -4.27 -15.65 -25.03
N LEU A 2 -3.16 -15.30 -24.37
CA LEU A 2 -2.91 -13.99 -23.71
C LEU A 2 -1.95 -13.06 -24.50
N LYS A 3 -1.76 -13.30 -25.80
CA LYS A 3 -0.94 -12.41 -26.65
C LYS A 3 -1.72 -11.12 -26.90
N GLY A 4 -1.15 -9.97 -26.50
CA GLY A 4 -1.70 -8.63 -26.76
C GLY A 4 -2.26 -7.87 -25.56
N MET A 5 -2.27 -8.45 -24.35
CA MET A 5 -2.88 -7.81 -23.18
C MET A 5 -1.99 -6.76 -22.51
N LEU A 6 -0.67 -6.99 -22.48
CA LEU A 6 0.34 -6.08 -21.94
C LEU A 6 1.21 -5.58 -23.08
N ASN A 7 1.55 -4.28 -23.09
CA ASN A 7 2.61 -3.78 -23.99
C ASN A 7 3.99 -4.21 -23.47
N ASP A 8 5.07 -3.91 -24.20
CA ASP A 8 6.42 -4.38 -23.84
C ASP A 8 6.85 -3.90 -22.46
N LYS A 9 6.60 -2.62 -22.15
CA LYS A 9 6.84 -2.03 -20.83
C LYS A 9 6.14 -2.80 -19.71
N GLN A 10 4.85 -3.08 -19.91
CA GLN A 10 4.02 -3.79 -18.94
C GLN A 10 4.44 -5.26 -18.81
N ASN A 11 4.89 -5.89 -19.89
CA ASN A 11 5.46 -7.23 -19.84
C ASN A 11 6.76 -7.27 -19.04
N THR A 12 7.61 -6.23 -19.14
CA THR A 12 8.83 -6.13 -18.32
C THR A 12 8.49 -6.09 -16.83
N VAL A 13 7.54 -5.24 -16.42
CA VAL A 13 7.08 -5.17 -15.02
C VAL A 13 6.51 -6.51 -14.55
N PHE A 14 5.64 -7.13 -15.35
CA PHE A 14 5.03 -8.41 -15.01
C PHE A 14 6.07 -9.52 -14.82
N LYS A 15 7.03 -9.65 -15.76
CA LYS A 15 8.10 -10.65 -15.67
C LYS A 15 9.01 -10.42 -14.46
N TRP A 16 9.32 -9.16 -14.17
CA TRP A 16 10.09 -8.78 -13.00
C TRP A 16 9.41 -9.24 -11.70
N LEU A 17 8.11 -8.94 -11.53
CA LEU A 17 7.34 -9.38 -10.36
C LEU A 17 7.32 -10.92 -10.25
N MET A 18 7.15 -11.63 -11.36
CA MET A 18 7.18 -13.09 -11.38
C MET A 18 8.55 -13.66 -10.99
N LYS A 19 9.65 -13.05 -11.47
CA LYS A 19 11.02 -13.45 -11.12
C LYS A 19 11.34 -13.25 -9.64
N LYS A 20 10.69 -12.26 -9.00
CA LYS A 20 10.78 -12.02 -7.55
C LYS A 20 9.87 -12.93 -6.71
N GLU A 21 9.20 -13.90 -7.33
CA GLU A 21 8.21 -14.78 -6.70
C GLU A 21 6.98 -14.04 -6.13
N LEU A 22 6.71 -12.83 -6.62
CA LEU A 22 5.61 -11.95 -6.17
C LEU A 22 4.36 -12.13 -7.04
N SER A 23 3.93 -13.38 -7.23
CA SER A 23 2.85 -13.76 -8.16
C SER A 23 1.53 -13.04 -7.90
N ILE A 24 1.18 -12.79 -6.63
CA ILE A 24 -0.02 -12.03 -6.24
C ILE A 24 0.03 -10.60 -6.80
N PHE A 25 1.17 -9.92 -6.65
CA PHE A 25 1.35 -8.56 -7.18
C PHE A 25 1.40 -8.54 -8.71
N ALA A 26 2.02 -9.56 -9.33
CA ALA A 26 2.08 -9.70 -10.78
C ALA A 26 0.68 -9.81 -11.40
N GLU A 27 -0.17 -10.70 -10.88
CA GLU A 27 -1.55 -10.87 -11.36
C GLU A 27 -2.43 -9.66 -11.02
N LEU A 28 -2.23 -9.03 -9.85
CA LEU A 28 -2.94 -7.80 -9.48
C LEU A 28 -2.63 -6.65 -10.45
N TYR A 29 -1.35 -6.45 -10.77
CA TYR A 29 -0.89 -5.46 -11.75
C TYR A 29 -1.49 -5.73 -13.14
N LYS A 30 -1.39 -6.98 -13.60
CA LYS A 30 -1.92 -7.41 -14.90
C LYS A 30 -3.44 -7.23 -14.98
N GLY A 31 -4.17 -7.54 -13.91
CA GLY A 31 -5.60 -7.30 -13.79
C GLY A 31 -5.96 -5.81 -13.86
N ALA A 32 -5.18 -4.96 -13.17
CA ALA A 32 -5.38 -3.52 -13.21
C ALA A 32 -5.18 -2.95 -14.62
N VAL A 33 -4.10 -3.35 -15.32
CA VAL A 33 -3.86 -2.97 -16.72
C VAL A 33 -5.00 -3.41 -17.63
N PHE A 34 -5.47 -4.65 -17.48
CA PHE A 34 -6.59 -5.17 -18.27
C PHE A 34 -7.87 -4.36 -18.04
N LEU A 35 -8.24 -4.11 -16.78
CA LEU A 35 -9.47 -3.39 -16.45
C LEU A 35 -9.38 -1.90 -16.82
N LEU A 36 -8.21 -1.29 -16.75
CA LEU A 36 -7.99 0.08 -17.19
C LEU A 36 -8.21 0.23 -18.71
N LYS A 37 -7.79 -0.77 -19.50
CA LYS A 37 -8.01 -0.79 -20.97
C LYS A 37 -9.47 -1.02 -21.34
N ASN A 38 -10.15 -1.93 -20.66
CA ASN A 38 -11.52 -2.32 -21.00
C ASN A 38 -12.59 -1.46 -20.33
N LYS A 39 -12.22 -0.69 -19.29
CA LYS A 39 -13.10 0.21 -18.52
C LYS A 39 -14.42 -0.45 -18.08
N THR A 40 -14.39 -1.74 -17.73
CA THR A 40 -15.58 -2.48 -17.27
C THR A 40 -16.09 -1.94 -15.95
N SER A 41 -17.35 -2.23 -15.59
CA SER A 41 -17.92 -1.80 -14.31
C SER A 41 -17.01 -2.17 -13.12
N GLY A 42 -16.81 -1.22 -12.21
CA GLY A 42 -15.94 -1.38 -11.05
C GLY A 42 -14.44 -1.21 -11.29
N TYR A 43 -13.98 -0.94 -12.53
CA TYR A 43 -12.54 -0.81 -12.81
C TYR A 43 -11.84 0.26 -11.96
N VAL A 44 -12.47 1.41 -11.71
CA VAL A 44 -11.88 2.47 -10.85
C VAL A 44 -11.59 1.94 -9.45
N SER A 45 -12.54 1.20 -8.86
CA SER A 45 -12.38 0.61 -7.52
C SER A 45 -11.27 -0.44 -7.54
N PHE A 46 -11.30 -1.36 -8.51
CA PHE A 46 -10.28 -2.39 -8.62
C PHE A 46 -8.88 -1.81 -8.83
N VAL A 47 -8.72 -0.89 -9.79
CA VAL A 47 -7.45 -0.24 -10.09
C VAL A 47 -6.98 0.58 -8.88
N SER A 48 -7.88 1.20 -8.13
CA SER A 48 -7.52 1.90 -6.90
C SER A 48 -7.04 0.95 -5.80
N HIS A 49 -7.70 -0.20 -5.65
CA HIS A 49 -7.24 -1.28 -4.77
C HIS A 49 -5.85 -1.79 -5.20
N ALA A 50 -5.67 -2.08 -6.48
CA ALA A 50 -4.42 -2.54 -7.04
C ALA A 50 -3.29 -1.52 -6.85
N GLY A 51 -3.54 -0.26 -7.18
CA GLY A 51 -2.60 0.84 -6.99
C GLY A 51 -2.20 1.00 -5.52
N ARG A 52 -3.16 0.95 -4.58
CA ARG A 52 -2.85 0.97 -3.14
C ARG A 52 -1.95 -0.19 -2.72
N GLU A 53 -2.23 -1.41 -3.16
CA GLU A 53 -1.44 -2.59 -2.79
C GLU A 53 -0.06 -2.60 -3.45
N LEU A 54 0.07 -2.15 -4.70
CA LEU A 54 1.37 -2.00 -5.35
C LEU A 54 2.20 -0.88 -4.71
N MET A 55 1.60 0.21 -4.26
CA MET A 55 2.35 1.31 -3.63
C MET A 55 2.73 1.03 -2.17
N ASN A 56 1.89 0.29 -1.42
CA ASN A 56 2.10 0.09 0.03
C ASN A 56 2.43 -1.35 0.41
N GLY A 57 2.28 -2.29 -0.51
CA GLY A 57 2.42 -3.72 -0.26
C GLY A 57 3.63 -4.31 -0.87
N LEU A 58 3.82 -4.06 -2.15
CA LEU A 58 5.00 -4.51 -2.85
C LEU A 58 6.30 -4.07 -2.12
N PRO A 59 6.48 -2.79 -1.71
CA PRO A 59 7.68 -2.40 -0.96
C PRO A 59 7.78 -3.07 0.42
N SER A 60 6.64 -3.30 1.09
CA SER A 60 6.65 -3.98 2.40
C SER A 60 7.03 -5.45 2.27
N GLU A 61 6.54 -6.12 1.23
CA GLU A 61 6.86 -7.53 0.97
C GLU A 61 8.34 -7.68 0.63
N LEU A 62 8.87 -6.83 -0.25
CA LEU A 62 10.28 -6.82 -0.62
C LEU A 62 11.21 -6.50 0.55
N GLY A 63 10.82 -5.55 1.40
CA GLY A 63 11.57 -5.21 2.62
C GLY A 63 11.39 -6.20 3.77
N GLY A 64 10.62 -7.29 3.59
CA GLY A 64 10.33 -8.26 4.67
C GLY A 64 9.55 -7.67 5.84
N ILE A 65 8.83 -6.57 5.64
CA ILE A 65 8.10 -5.84 6.68
C ILE A 65 6.73 -6.45 6.89
N GLN A 66 6.53 -7.08 8.04
CA GLN A 66 5.26 -7.68 8.40
C GLN A 66 4.14 -6.63 8.48
N ARG A 67 3.10 -6.83 7.68
CA ARG A 67 1.89 -5.98 7.66
C ARG A 67 0.97 -6.37 8.82
N SER A 68 1.28 -5.92 10.04
CA SER A 68 0.38 -6.12 11.17
C SER A 68 -0.80 -5.15 11.13
N GLN A 69 -2.02 -5.67 10.94
CA GLN A 69 -3.24 -4.88 11.12
C GLN A 69 -3.52 -4.67 12.61
N VAL A 70 -3.92 -3.45 12.97
CA VAL A 70 -4.41 -3.16 14.32
C VAL A 70 -5.75 -3.88 14.50
N GLN A 71 -5.84 -4.70 15.56
CA GLN A 71 -7.03 -5.49 15.87
C GLN A 71 -8.07 -4.62 16.60
N TYR A 72 -8.60 -3.60 15.91
CA TYR A 72 -9.50 -2.61 16.52
C TYR A 72 -10.72 -3.25 17.16
N SER A 73 -11.41 -4.17 16.47
CA SER A 73 -12.59 -4.85 17.01
C SER A 73 -12.26 -5.57 18.32
N GLN A 74 -11.28 -6.48 18.29
CA GLN A 74 -10.87 -7.25 19.46
C GLN A 74 -10.42 -6.37 20.64
N LEU A 75 -9.75 -5.25 20.37
CA LEU A 75 -9.32 -4.32 21.42
C LEU A 75 -10.48 -3.49 21.96
N SER A 76 -11.38 -3.01 21.10
CA SER A 76 -12.58 -2.29 21.49
C SER A 76 -13.51 -3.18 22.33
N ASP A 77 -13.71 -4.43 21.93
CA ASP A 77 -14.54 -5.38 22.67
C ASP A 77 -13.97 -5.63 24.08
N LYS A 78 -12.63 -5.77 24.20
CA LYS A 78 -11.95 -5.89 25.50
C LYS A 78 -12.06 -4.63 26.35
N ILE A 79 -11.98 -3.45 25.74
CA ILE A 79 -12.19 -2.19 26.46
C ILE A 79 -13.61 -2.14 26.99
N LEU A 80 -14.61 -2.49 26.17
CA LEU A 80 -16.01 -2.50 26.56
C LEU A 80 -16.26 -3.50 27.70
N GLU A 81 -15.77 -4.73 27.58
CA GLU A 81 -15.88 -5.77 28.62
C GLU A 81 -15.33 -5.28 29.97
N LYS A 82 -14.14 -4.68 29.97
CA LYS A 82 -13.53 -4.14 31.20
C LYS A 82 -14.20 -2.87 31.68
N TRP A 83 -14.74 -2.05 30.78
CA TRP A 83 -15.49 -0.87 31.16
C TRP A 83 -16.78 -1.26 31.89
N GLU A 84 -17.56 -2.16 31.31
CA GLU A 84 -18.85 -2.59 31.86
C GLU A 84 -18.73 -3.37 33.18
N SER A 85 -17.57 -3.97 33.47
CA SER A 85 -17.32 -4.62 34.75
C SER A 85 -17.10 -3.64 35.92
N HIS A 86 -16.77 -2.38 35.62
CA HIS A 86 -16.44 -1.35 36.62
C HIS A 86 -17.37 -0.14 36.59
N PHE A 87 -18.00 0.10 35.45
CA PHE A 87 -18.82 1.27 35.18
C PHE A 87 -20.14 0.85 34.56
N LYS A 88 -21.17 1.68 34.78
CA LYS A 88 -22.40 1.54 34.01
C LYS A 88 -22.15 1.89 32.54
N PRO A 89 -22.91 1.31 31.60
CA PRO A 89 -22.74 1.56 30.17
C PRO A 89 -22.89 3.07 29.84
N LEU A 90 -21.84 3.64 29.22
CA LEU A 90 -21.87 4.86 28.41
C LEU A 90 -22.55 6.13 29.00
N GLU A 91 -22.62 6.28 30.32
CA GLU A 91 -22.97 7.57 30.91
C GLU A 91 -21.75 8.50 30.87
N LEU A 92 -21.92 9.70 30.31
CA LEU A 92 -20.87 10.71 30.31
C LEU A 92 -20.57 11.13 31.76
N PRO A 93 -19.29 11.06 32.21
CA PRO A 93 -18.94 11.49 33.55
C PRO A 93 -19.33 12.96 33.76
N LEU A 94 -19.91 13.27 34.93
CA LEU A 94 -20.21 14.66 35.31
C LEU A 94 -18.92 15.49 35.30
N LYS A 95 -18.99 16.65 34.63
CA LYS A 95 -17.84 17.50 34.23
C LYS A 95 -16.96 17.99 35.40
N ASP A 96 -17.48 17.97 36.62
CA ASP A 96 -16.89 18.63 37.80
C ASP A 96 -16.42 17.65 38.89
N LYS A 97 -16.27 16.36 38.56
CA LYS A 97 -15.70 15.36 39.48
C LYS A 97 -14.49 14.69 38.87
N GLU A 98 -13.46 14.46 39.69
CA GLU A 98 -12.38 13.56 39.32
C GLU A 98 -12.93 12.13 39.25
N HIS A 99 -12.72 11.48 38.10
CA HIS A 99 -13.11 10.09 37.87
C HIS A 99 -11.86 9.23 37.84
N SER A 100 -11.76 8.30 38.78
CA SER A 100 -10.68 7.30 38.77
C SER A 100 -11.02 6.20 37.79
N VAL A 101 -10.11 5.89 36.86
CA VAL A 101 -10.26 4.78 35.91
C VAL A 101 -9.42 3.60 36.38
N PRO A 102 -10.02 2.43 36.63
CA PRO A 102 -9.29 1.23 37.01
C PRO A 102 -8.16 0.91 36.03
N TYR A 103 -7.03 0.47 36.58
CA TYR A 103 -5.83 0.15 35.80
C TYR A 103 -6.09 -0.92 34.72
N GLU A 104 -6.96 -1.88 35.01
CA GLU A 104 -7.36 -2.94 34.08
C GLU A 104 -8.14 -2.44 32.86
N VAL A 105 -8.83 -1.30 32.97
CA VAL A 105 -9.47 -0.60 31.84
C VAL A 105 -8.42 0.20 31.06
N LEU A 106 -7.45 0.80 31.75
CA LEU A 106 -6.37 1.58 31.13
C LEU A 106 -5.41 0.72 30.29
N LEU A 107 -5.17 -0.53 30.68
CA LEU A 107 -4.28 -1.45 29.96
C LEU A 107 -4.66 -1.69 28.49
N PRO A 108 -5.89 -2.13 28.15
CA PRO A 108 -6.29 -2.32 26.77
C PRO A 108 -6.37 -1.00 26.00
N ILE A 109 -6.73 0.12 26.64
CA ILE A 109 -6.67 1.47 26.03
C ILE A 109 -5.23 1.82 25.66
N LYS A 110 -4.28 1.68 26.58
CA LYS A 110 -2.85 1.92 26.32
C LYS A 110 -2.33 1.03 25.19
N LYS A 111 -2.75 -0.24 25.16
CA LYS A 111 -2.39 -1.18 24.09
C LYS A 111 -2.95 -0.73 22.74
N LEU A 112 -4.21 -0.30 22.69
CA LEU A 112 -4.85 0.26 21.50
C LEU A 112 -4.12 1.51 20.99
N LEU A 113 -3.85 2.47 21.87
CA LEU A 113 -3.12 3.69 21.52
C LEU A 113 -1.72 3.39 21.00
N LYS A 114 -0.99 2.47 21.64
CA LYS A 114 0.34 2.04 21.17
C LYS A 114 0.27 1.40 19.78
N GLN A 115 -0.69 0.51 19.56
CA GLN A 115 -0.88 -0.14 18.25
C GLN A 115 -1.32 0.85 17.17
N HIS A 116 -2.21 1.78 17.51
CA HIS A 116 -2.65 2.86 16.62
C HIS A 116 -1.47 3.76 16.22
N HIS A 117 -0.70 4.25 17.18
CA HIS A 117 0.47 5.09 16.94
C HIS A 117 1.52 4.37 16.09
N ALA A 118 1.87 3.13 16.44
CA ALA A 118 2.78 2.32 15.64
C ALA A 118 2.21 2.07 14.22
N GLY A 119 0.90 1.89 14.10
CA GLY A 119 0.20 1.79 12.82
C GLY A 119 0.33 3.05 11.97
N ARG A 120 0.17 4.23 12.58
CA ARG A 120 0.34 5.51 11.88
C ARG A 120 1.78 5.74 11.44
N LEU A 121 2.75 5.53 12.33
CA LEU A 121 4.18 5.64 11.99
C LEU A 121 4.54 4.72 10.82
N ARG A 122 4.04 3.48 10.81
CA ARG A 122 4.19 2.57 9.65
C ARG A 122 3.55 3.14 8.39
N ALA A 123 2.37 3.75 8.48
CA ALA A 123 1.69 4.33 7.31
C ALA A 123 2.43 5.57 6.75
N GLU A 124 2.99 6.40 7.63
CA GLU A 124 3.80 7.57 7.30
C GLU A 124 5.11 7.13 6.62
N ASN A 125 5.86 6.22 7.24
CA ASN A 125 7.14 5.70 6.73
C ASN A 125 7.00 4.89 5.43
N LYS A 126 5.84 4.26 5.18
CA LYS A 126 5.57 3.53 3.93
C LYS A 126 5.58 4.40 2.67
N SER A 127 5.46 5.73 2.80
CA SER A 127 5.50 6.62 1.64
C SER A 127 6.88 6.65 0.99
N ASP A 128 7.91 6.49 1.80
CA ASP A 128 9.31 6.57 1.39
C ASP A 128 9.88 5.16 1.12
N LEU A 129 9.25 4.12 1.71
CA LEU A 129 9.65 2.71 1.56
C LEU A 129 9.75 2.25 0.10
N PHE A 130 8.89 2.75 -0.79
CA PHE A 130 9.04 2.45 -2.22
C PHE A 130 10.38 2.94 -2.76
N PHE A 131 10.76 4.18 -2.43
CA PHE A 131 11.99 4.78 -2.93
C PHE A 131 13.24 4.18 -2.29
N SER A 132 13.18 3.84 -1.00
CA SER A 132 14.31 3.18 -0.33
C SER A 132 14.51 1.75 -0.80
N GLU A 133 13.45 0.95 -0.88
CA GLU A 133 13.57 -0.49 -1.18
C GLU A 133 13.72 -0.79 -2.67
N LEU A 134 13.17 0.04 -3.56
CA LEU A 134 13.13 -0.25 -5.00
C LEU A 134 14.01 0.67 -5.85
N LEU A 135 14.41 1.83 -5.32
CA LEU A 135 15.17 2.84 -6.07
C LEU A 135 16.49 3.23 -5.40
N ASP A 136 16.85 2.61 -4.27
CA ASP A 136 18.09 2.84 -3.51
C ASP A 136 18.24 4.28 -2.94
N TYR A 137 17.14 5.02 -2.74
CA TYR A 137 17.20 6.32 -2.07
C TYR A 137 17.31 6.12 -0.55
N SER A 138 18.47 6.42 0.01
CA SER A 138 18.75 6.18 1.44
C SER A 138 18.05 7.20 2.34
N PHE A 139 17.89 8.43 1.86
CA PHE A 139 17.21 9.49 2.60
C PHE A 139 16.08 10.12 1.77
N LYS A 140 15.03 10.52 2.48
CA LYS A 140 13.84 11.14 1.87
C LYS A 140 14.17 12.41 1.10
N ASP A 141 15.08 13.23 1.64
CA ASP A 141 15.44 14.53 1.09
C ASP A 141 16.27 14.40 -0.21
N GLU A 142 16.73 13.19 -0.54
CA GLU A 142 17.42 12.88 -1.79
C GLU A 142 16.44 12.52 -2.93
N ILE A 143 15.18 12.20 -2.61
CA ILE A 143 14.19 11.83 -3.62
C ILE A 143 13.76 13.11 -4.35
N PRO A 144 13.93 13.19 -5.69
CA PRO A 144 13.55 14.40 -6.41
C PRO A 144 12.04 14.69 -6.30
N GLU A 145 11.66 15.94 -6.01
CA GLU A 145 10.26 16.33 -5.75
C GLU A 145 9.33 16.03 -6.94
N ASN A 146 9.86 16.01 -8.16
CA ASN A 146 9.13 15.62 -9.37
C ASN A 146 8.74 14.14 -9.40
N PHE A 147 9.34 13.27 -8.60
CA PHE A 147 8.87 11.90 -8.35
C PHE A 147 7.98 11.83 -7.11
N LEU A 148 8.36 12.55 -6.06
CA LEU A 148 7.74 12.48 -4.74
C LEU A 148 6.31 13.05 -4.73
N ARG A 149 6.08 14.18 -5.41
CA ARG A 149 4.76 14.81 -5.48
C ARG A 149 3.73 13.94 -6.25
N PRO A 150 4.00 13.49 -7.50
CA PRO A 150 3.08 12.59 -8.20
C PRO A 150 2.81 11.29 -7.43
N TRP A 151 3.83 10.75 -6.77
CA TRP A 151 3.67 9.57 -5.92
C TRP A 151 2.71 9.81 -4.74
N ARG A 152 2.86 10.91 -4.01
CA ARG A 152 1.95 11.27 -2.90
C ARG A 152 0.52 11.49 -3.40
N GLU A 153 0.35 12.13 -4.55
CA GLU A 153 -0.95 12.37 -5.17
C GLU A 153 -1.64 11.06 -5.57
N ALA A 154 -0.92 10.18 -6.28
CA ALA A 154 -1.43 8.85 -6.66
C ALA A 154 -1.79 8.01 -5.43
N LYS A 155 -0.93 8.01 -4.39
CA LYS A 155 -1.18 7.28 -3.14
C LYS A 155 -2.44 7.78 -2.43
N LYS A 156 -2.62 9.11 -2.35
CA LYS A 156 -3.82 9.74 -1.78
C LYS A 156 -5.06 9.35 -2.59
N PHE A 157 -4.98 9.47 -3.92
CA PHE A 157 -6.08 9.12 -4.82
C PHE A 157 -6.52 7.67 -4.64
N PHE A 158 -5.59 6.71 -4.72
CA PHE A 158 -5.92 5.30 -4.59
C PHE A 158 -6.52 4.99 -3.23
N ASN A 159 -5.93 5.48 -2.13
CA ASN A 159 -6.46 5.29 -0.78
C ASN A 159 -7.91 5.81 -0.62
N SER A 160 -8.23 6.95 -1.22
CA SER A 160 -9.56 7.55 -1.15
C SER A 160 -10.60 6.83 -2.00
N ASN A 161 -10.19 6.14 -3.07
CA ASN A 161 -11.12 5.54 -4.05
C ASN A 161 -11.28 4.01 -3.89
N VAL A 162 -10.55 3.38 -2.97
CA VAL A 162 -10.69 1.95 -2.61
C VAL A 162 -12.13 1.57 -2.22
N HIS A 163 -12.84 2.46 -1.51
CA HIS A 163 -14.16 2.18 -0.95
C HIS A 163 -15.27 3.04 -1.57
N ALA A 164 -15.09 3.53 -2.79
CA ALA A 164 -16.03 4.42 -3.48
C ALA A 164 -17.42 3.81 -3.76
N HIS A 165 -17.74 2.62 -3.23
CA HIS A 165 -19.02 1.93 -3.41
C HIS A 165 -20.27 2.67 -2.89
N LYS A 166 -20.13 3.80 -2.18
CA LYS A 166 -21.27 4.54 -1.58
C LYS A 166 -21.53 5.94 -2.13
N GLY A 167 -20.75 6.42 -3.10
CA GLY A 167 -20.99 7.69 -3.78
C GLY A 167 -20.97 7.49 -5.28
N ARG A 168 -21.72 8.30 -6.03
CA ARG A 168 -21.53 8.39 -7.49
C ARG A 168 -20.04 8.61 -7.73
N LEU A 169 -19.39 7.70 -8.47
CA LEU A 169 -18.06 7.95 -9.00
C LEU A 169 -18.12 9.32 -9.68
N ASN A 170 -17.25 10.24 -9.27
CA ASN A 170 -17.15 11.52 -9.96
C ASN A 170 -16.83 11.18 -11.43
N PRO A 171 -17.53 11.71 -12.45
CA PRO A 171 -17.17 11.49 -13.85
C PRO A 171 -15.68 11.73 -14.14
N ASP A 172 -15.06 12.64 -13.38
CA ASP A 172 -13.62 12.90 -13.41
C ASP A 172 -12.76 11.69 -12.94
N SER A 173 -13.27 10.82 -12.05
CA SER A 173 -12.51 9.70 -11.47
C SER A 173 -11.91 8.74 -12.50
N SER A 174 -12.48 8.66 -13.71
CA SER A 174 -11.98 7.86 -14.84
C SER A 174 -10.61 8.34 -15.31
N ASP A 175 -10.48 9.62 -15.64
CA ASP A 175 -9.25 10.17 -16.20
C ASP A 175 -8.18 10.30 -15.12
N TYR A 176 -8.60 10.54 -13.88
CA TYR A 176 -7.70 10.60 -12.73
C TYR A 176 -7.13 9.22 -12.39
N VAL A 177 -7.93 8.13 -12.42
CA VAL A 177 -7.38 6.79 -12.15
C VAL A 177 -6.37 6.37 -13.22
N GLU A 178 -6.61 6.72 -14.47
CA GLU A 178 -5.69 6.43 -15.57
C GLU A 178 -4.37 7.18 -15.41
N ASN A 179 -4.42 8.48 -15.09
CA ASN A 179 -3.23 9.31 -14.89
C ASN A 179 -2.39 8.83 -13.69
N HIS A 180 -3.03 8.55 -12.56
CA HIS A 180 -2.32 8.06 -11.37
C HIS A 180 -1.78 6.64 -11.56
N PHE A 181 -2.50 5.77 -12.26
CA PHE A 181 -2.00 4.43 -12.56
C PHE A 181 -0.84 4.47 -13.55
N ARG A 182 -0.87 5.37 -14.54
CA ARG A 182 0.26 5.57 -15.46
C ARG A 182 1.53 5.98 -14.73
N GLN A 183 1.44 6.90 -13.77
CA GLN A 183 2.59 7.29 -12.94
C GLN A 183 3.17 6.11 -12.16
N LEU A 184 2.32 5.26 -11.58
CA LEU A 184 2.74 4.03 -10.92
C LEU A 184 3.38 3.04 -11.90
N ASP A 185 2.77 2.84 -13.08
CA ASP A 185 3.27 1.96 -14.14
C ASP A 185 4.65 2.39 -14.63
N ASP A 186 4.86 3.69 -14.79
CA ASP A 186 6.14 4.29 -15.17
C ASP A 186 7.22 4.01 -14.13
N LEU A 187 6.93 4.22 -12.85
CA LEU A 187 7.87 3.96 -11.76
C LEU A 187 8.21 2.48 -11.64
N LEU A 188 7.21 1.59 -11.69
CA LEU A 188 7.43 0.15 -11.64
C LEU A 188 8.29 -0.33 -12.81
N TYR A 189 8.12 0.25 -14.00
CA TYR A 189 8.95 -0.07 -15.15
C TYR A 189 10.41 0.38 -14.97
N VAL A 190 10.65 1.57 -14.42
CA VAL A 190 12.01 2.04 -14.13
C VAL A 190 12.73 1.05 -13.21
N VAL A 191 12.06 0.63 -12.13
CA VAL A 191 12.59 -0.40 -11.21
C VAL A 191 12.86 -1.71 -11.96
N ALA A 192 11.85 -2.24 -12.64
CA ALA A 192 11.94 -3.53 -13.32
C ALA A 192 13.06 -3.56 -14.38
N SER A 193 13.24 -2.45 -15.11
CA SER A 193 14.27 -2.33 -16.14
C SER A 193 15.67 -2.28 -15.54
N ARG A 194 15.87 -1.45 -14.51
CA ARG A 194 17.16 -1.32 -13.81
C ARG A 194 17.62 -2.65 -13.22
N GLU A 195 16.71 -3.41 -12.62
CA GLU A 195 17.06 -4.73 -12.10
C GLU A 195 17.31 -5.76 -13.21
N SER A 196 16.54 -5.71 -14.30
CA SER A 196 16.75 -6.63 -15.43
C SER A 196 18.11 -6.44 -16.08
N GLU A 197 18.57 -5.19 -16.20
CA GLU A 197 19.93 -4.85 -16.67
C GLU A 197 21.00 -5.41 -15.72
N ARG A 198 20.88 -5.15 -14.40
CA ARG A 198 21.78 -5.72 -13.38
C ARG A 198 21.87 -7.25 -13.44
N PHE A 199 20.74 -7.93 -13.64
CA PHE A 199 20.75 -9.39 -13.78
C PHE A 199 21.42 -9.87 -15.08
N GLY A 200 21.22 -9.15 -16.19
CA GLY A 200 21.88 -9.46 -17.46
C GLY A 200 23.41 -9.36 -17.36
N GLU A 201 23.92 -8.34 -16.68
CA GLU A 201 25.35 -8.17 -16.41
C GLU A 201 25.91 -9.32 -15.56
N ILE A 202 25.19 -9.74 -14.51
CA ILE A 202 25.60 -10.86 -13.64
C ILE A 202 25.66 -12.18 -14.42
N ASP A 203 24.63 -12.49 -15.22
CA ASP A 203 24.59 -13.71 -16.04
C ASP A 203 25.73 -13.74 -17.08
N GLU A 204 26.09 -12.58 -17.63
CA GLU A 204 27.24 -12.44 -18.53
C GLU A 204 28.57 -12.69 -17.81
N ILE A 205 28.76 -12.13 -16.61
CA ILE A 205 29.95 -12.37 -15.77
C ILE A 205 30.06 -13.86 -15.41
N LEU A 206 28.96 -14.49 -15.03
CA LEU A 206 28.92 -15.92 -14.69
C LEU A 206 29.25 -16.80 -15.90
N ARG A 207 28.78 -16.45 -17.10
CA ARG A 207 29.16 -17.17 -18.33
C ARG A 207 30.63 -16.99 -18.70
N LYS A 208 31.20 -15.81 -18.47
CA LYS A 208 32.63 -15.54 -18.72
C LYS A 208 33.57 -16.21 -17.71
N THR A 209 33.08 -16.49 -16.50
CA THR A 209 33.88 -17.10 -15.43
C THR A 209 33.82 -18.63 -15.45
N ASN A 210 32.74 -19.21 -15.97
CA ASN A 210 32.52 -20.66 -16.03
C ASN A 210 32.76 -21.27 -17.42
N GLY A 211 33.27 -20.50 -18.38
CA GLY A 211 33.64 -20.95 -19.74
C GLY A 211 35.11 -20.73 -20.01
#